data_AF-A0A9Q8Y9G1-F1
#
_entry.id   AF-A0A9Q8Y9G1-F1
#
_cell.length_a   1.000
_cell.length_b   1.000
_cell.length_c   1.000
_cell.angle_alpha   90.00
_cell.angle_beta   90.00
_cell.angle_gamma   90.00
#
_symmetry.space_group_name_H-M   'P 1'
#
loop_
_entity.id
_entity.type
_entity.pdbx_description
1 polymer ?
#
loop_
_entity_poly.entity_id
_entity_poly.type
_entity_poly.pdbx_seq_one_letter_code
_entity_poly.pdbx_strand_id
1 'polypeptide(L)' 'MSDIDLLREEIAELDAQIFRLKSSMNKSDNGVKLKKLAVISRLRDRCNRSLSRLHERGGEAI' A
#
# COMPACT_ATOMS: atom_id res chain seq x y z
N MET A 1 -5.99 -6.63 -17.98
CA MET A 1 -5.84 -6.21 -16.57
C MET A 1 -6.69 -4.98 -16.37
N SER A 2 -7.63 -5.01 -15.43
CA SER A 2 -8.42 -3.82 -15.08
C SER A 2 -7.64 -2.91 -14.14
N ASP A 3 -8.04 -1.64 -14.01
CA ASP A 3 -7.46 -0.71 -13.03
C ASP A 3 -7.55 -1.24 -11.59
N ILE A 4 -8.59 -2.03 -11.30
CA ILE A 4 -8.77 -2.73 -10.02
C ILE A 4 -7.68 -3.79 -9.82
N ASP A 5 -7.39 -4.60 -10.85
CA ASP A 5 -6.36 -5.63 -10.78
C ASP A 5 -4.98 -5.02 -10.54
N LEU A 6 -4.66 -3.94 -11.26
CA LEU A 6 -3.41 -3.19 -11.11
C LEU A 6 -3.27 -2.59 -9.71
N LEU A 7 -4.34 -2.00 -9.16
CA LEU A 7 -4.32 -1.47 -7.80
C LEU A 7 -4.15 -2.56 -6.74
N ARG A 8 -4.74 -3.74 -6.95
CA ARG A 8 -4.58 -4.88 -6.01
C ARG A 8 -3.16 -5.43 -6.03
N GLU A 9 -2.55 -5.52 -7.20
CA GLU A 9 -1.14 -5.91 -7.36
C GLU A 9 -0.22 -4.90 -6.66
N GLU A 10 -0.40 -3.61 -6.94
CA GLU A 10 0.38 -2.53 -6.29
C GLU A 10 0.24 -2.57 -4.76
N ILE A 11 -0.98 -2.76 -4.22
CA ILE A 11 -1.19 -2.89 -2.78
C ILE A 11 -0.42 -4.10 -2.21
N ALA A 12 -0.48 -5.25 -2.88
CA ALA A 12 0.21 -6.46 -2.45
C ALA A 12 1.74 -6.27 -2.43
N GLU A 13 2.29 -5.61 -3.45
CA GLU A 13 3.71 -5.28 -3.49
C GLU A 13 4.12 -4.32 -2.37
N LEU A 14 3.32 -3.28 -2.11
CA LEU A 14 3.58 -2.33 -1.03
C LEU A 14 3.51 -3.01 0.34
N ASP A 15 2.56 -3.90 0.57
CA ASP A 15 2.47 -4.68 1.81
C ASP A 15 3.68 -5.63 1.97
N ALA A 16 4.13 -6.27 0.89
CA ALA A 16 5.34 -7.09 0.92
C ALA A 16 6.61 -6.26 1.20
N GLN A 17 6.68 -5.03 0.71
CA GLN A 17 7.77 -4.10 1.04
C GLN A 17 7.71 -3.65 2.50
N ILE A 18 6.52 -3.33 3.01
CA ILE A 18 6.30 -2.97 4.43
C ILE A 18 6.75 -4.12 5.33
N PHE A 19 6.34 -5.34 5.02
CA PHE A 19 6.71 -6.53 5.78
C PHE A 19 8.22 -6.69 5.83
N ARG A 20 8.89 -6.73 4.66
CA ARG A 20 10.36 -6.84 4.57
C ARG A 20 11.08 -5.72 5.33
N LEU A 21 10.60 -4.49 5.22
CA LEU A 21 11.20 -3.34 5.90
C LEU A 21 11.09 -3.48 7.42
N LYS A 22 9.91 -3.83 7.94
CA LYS A 22 9.69 -4.08 9.37
C LYS A 22 10.55 -5.23 9.88
N SER A 23 10.65 -6.33 9.13
CA SER A 23 11.50 -7.48 9.50
C SER A 23 12.99 -7.13 9.53
N SER A 24 13.43 -6.15 8.75
CA SER A 24 14.83 -5.71 8.69
C SER A 24 15.20 -4.60 9.69
N MET A 25 14.25 -4.12 10.49
CA MET A 25 14.48 -3.02 11.44
C MET A 25 15.08 -3.52 12.76
N ASN A 26 16.31 -3.10 13.03
CA ASN A 26 16.99 -3.28 14.32
C ASN A 26 17.09 -1.92 15.04
N LYS A 27 17.31 -1.92 16.38
CA LYS A 27 17.32 -0.71 17.24
C LYS A 27 18.16 0.47 16.69
N SER A 28 19.23 0.20 15.93
CA SER A 28 20.18 1.22 15.46
C SER A 28 19.85 1.88 14.11
N ASP A 29 18.98 1.30 13.27
CA ASP A 29 18.75 1.76 11.87
C ASP A 29 17.43 2.52 11.68
N ASN A 30 16.78 2.91 12.78
CA ASN A 30 15.36 3.23 12.75
C ASN A 30 15.04 4.54 12.02
N GLY A 31 15.90 5.56 12.03
CA GLY A 31 15.55 6.87 11.45
C GLY A 31 15.20 6.84 9.96
N VAL A 32 16.06 6.24 9.13
CA VAL A 32 15.86 6.16 7.68
C VAL A 32 14.79 5.12 7.32
N LYS A 33 14.83 3.95 7.98
CA LYS A 33 13.84 2.88 7.77
C LYS A 33 12.43 3.33 8.18
N LEU A 34 12.27 4.10 9.26
CA LEU A 34 10.99 4.70 9.66
C LEU A 34 10.47 5.70 8.63
N LYS A 35 11.33 6.57 8.10
CA LYS A 35 10.94 7.50 7.03
C LYS A 35 10.46 6.74 5.79
N LYS A 36 11.20 5.70 5.37
CA LYS A 36 10.82 4.84 4.24
C LYS A 36 9.50 4.12 4.50
N LEU A 37 9.32 3.56 5.70
CA LEU A 37 8.08 2.90 6.12
C LEU A 37 6.89 3.86 6.04
N ALA A 38 7.04 5.07 6.58
CA ALA A 38 5.99 6.09 6.56
C ALA A 38 5.59 6.51 5.15
N VAL A 39 6.52 6.52 4.19
CA VAL A 39 6.22 6.83 2.78
C VAL A 39 5.47 5.67 2.12
N ILE A 40 5.96 4.43 2.27
CA ILE A 40 5.34 3.25 1.66
C ILE A 40 3.94 3.02 2.23
N SER A 41 3.75 3.16 3.54
CA SER A 41 2.43 3.05 4.17
C SER A 41 1.45 4.11 3.65
N ARG A 42 1.88 5.37 3.51
CA ARG A 42 1.04 6.44 2.93
C ARG A 42 0.66 6.15 1.47
N LEU A 43 1.56 5.56 0.69
CA LEU A 43 1.26 5.16 -0.69
C LEU A 43 0.22 4.04 -0.72
N ARG A 44 0.41 2.98 0.08
CA ARG A 44 -0.55 1.88 0.23
C ARG A 44 -1.94 2.39 0.61
N ASP A 45 -2.03 3.35 1.53
CA ASP A 45 -3.30 3.94 1.95
C ASP A 45 -3.99 4.74 0.83
N ARG A 46 -3.22 5.37 -0.06
CA ARG A 46 -3.78 6.03 -1.26
C ARG A 46 -4.28 5.02 -2.27
N CYS A 47 -3.57 3.91 -2.49
CA CYS A 47 -4.02 2.85 -3.37
C CYS A 47 -5.32 2.21 -2.84
N ASN A 48 -5.38 1.89 -1.54
CA ASN A 48 -6.60 1.38 -0.91
C ASN A 48 -7.79 2.35 -1.04
N ARG A 49 -7.58 3.66 -0.83
CA ARG A 49 -8.64 4.66 -1.05
C ARG A 49 -9.10 4.73 -2.50
N SER A 50 -8.18 4.61 -3.45
CA SER A 50 -8.50 4.63 -4.88
C SER A 50 -9.30 3.38 -5.27
N LEU A 51 -8.89 2.21 -4.74
CA LEU A 51 -9.60 0.95 -4.91
C LEU A 51 -11.02 1.02 -4.31
N SER A 52 -11.18 1.56 -3.10
CA SER A 52 -12.50 1.77 -2.47
C SER A 52 -13.40 2.64 -3.35
N ARG A 53 -12.89 3.76 -3.87
CA ARG A 53 -13.66 4.66 -4.74
C ARG A 53 -14.07 4.00 -6.06
N LEU A 54 -13.22 3.14 -6.63
CA LEU A 54 -13.56 2.37 -7.83
C LEU A 54 -14.63 1.31 -7.53
N HIS A 55 -14.57 0.67 -6.36
CA HIS A 55 -15.63 -0.23 -5.91
C HIS A 55 -16.95 0.48 -5.66
N GLU A 56 -16.94 1.66 -5.03
CA GLU A 56 -18.13 2.50 -4.83
C GLU A 56 -18.75 2.93 -6.17
N ARG A 57 -17.92 3.37 -7.12
CA ARG A 57 -18.37 3.75 -8.47
C ARG A 57 -18.84 2.59 -9.33
N GLY A 58 -18.31 1.38 -9.10
CA GLY A 58 -18.81 0.15 -9.71
C GLY A 58 -20.00 -0.46 -8.97
N GLY A 59 -20.33 0.06 -7.77
CA GLY A 59 -21.40 -0.38 -6.89
C GLY A 59 -22.70 0.42 -7.00
N GLU A 60 -22.70 1.59 -7.66
CA GLU A 60 -23.92 2.31 -8.07
C GLU A 60 -24.38 1.89 -9.47
N ALA A 61 -24.55 0.58 -9.64
CA ALA A 61 -25.31 -0.01 -10.75
C ALA A 61 -25.97 -1.34 -10.31
N ILE A 62 -26.58 -1.37 -9.12
CA ILE A 62 -27.73 -2.23 -8.78
C ILE A 62 -28.63 -1.45 -7.83
#